data_AF-A0A4Y2N6F8-F1
#
_entry.id   AF-A0A4Y2N6F8-F1
#
_cell.length_a   1.000
_cell.length_b   1.000
_cell.length_c   1.000
_cell.angle_alpha   90.00
_cell.angle_beta   90.00
_cell.angle_gamma   90.00
#
_symmetry.space_group_name_H-M   'P 1'
#
loop_
_entity.id
_entity.type
_entity.pdbx_description
1 polymer ?
#
loop_
_entity_poly.entity_id
_entity_poly.type
_entity_poly.pdbx_seq_one_letter_code
_entity_poly.pdbx_strand_id
1 'polypeptide(L)' 'MQGITHPPSQKGIIPRAFEHIFEAISITENTKFLVHASYLEIYNEEIRDLLGKETKKKLELKEHPDKGVYVA' A
#
# COMPACT_ATOMS: atom_id res chain seq x y z
N MET A 1 6.18 6.61 -10.11
CA MET A 1 6.26 5.86 -8.83
C MET A 1 6.76 4.43 -9.02
N GLN A 2 6.21 3.65 -9.97
CA GLN A 2 6.63 2.25 -10.21
C GLN A 2 8.04 2.13 -10.84
N GLY A 3 8.37 2.99 -11.80
CA GLY A 3 9.61 2.89 -12.59
C GLY A 3 9.62 1.66 -13.50
N ILE A 4 10.81 1.23 -13.92
CA ILE A 4 11.01 0.07 -14.80
C ILE A 4 11.71 -1.03 -14.00
N THR A 5 11.23 -2.28 -14.11
CA THR A 5 11.76 -3.41 -13.35
C THR A 5 13.21 -3.75 -13.71
N HIS A 6 13.57 -3.58 -14.98
CA HIS A 6 14.91 -3.81 -15.52
C HIS A 6 15.34 -2.66 -16.46
N PRO A 7 16.55 -2.11 -16.30
CA PRO A 7 17.59 -2.45 -15.33
C PRO A 7 17.27 -1.99 -13.89
N PRO A 8 17.87 -2.60 -12.84
CA PRO A 8 17.58 -2.27 -11.43
C PRO A 8 17.77 -0.79 -11.06
N SER A 9 18.65 -0.08 -11.76
CA SER A 9 18.85 1.37 -11.58
C SER A 9 17.61 2.19 -11.92
N GLN A 10 16.69 1.67 -12.74
CA GLN A 10 15.47 2.36 -13.18
C GLN A 10 14.22 1.98 -12.36
N LYS A 11 14.35 1.11 -11.35
CA LYS A 11 13.24 0.83 -10.42
C LYS A 11 12.79 2.10 -9.72
N GLY A 12 11.48 2.28 -9.61
CA GLY A 12 10.87 3.39 -8.90
C GLY A 12 10.85 3.19 -7.39
N ILE A 13 10.23 4.13 -6.69
CA ILE A 13 10.21 4.14 -5.22
C ILE A 13 9.36 3.02 -4.62
N ILE A 14 8.26 2.62 -5.26
CA ILE A 14 7.37 1.55 -4.75
C ILE A 14 8.13 0.21 -4.63
N PRO A 15 8.74 -0.34 -5.69
CA PRO A 15 9.48 -1.60 -5.57
C PRO A 15 10.70 -1.48 -4.64
N ARG A 16 11.37 -0.32 -4.59
CA ARG A 16 12.50 -0.08 -3.67
C ARG A 16 12.07 -0.06 -2.20
N ALA A 17 10.90 0.51 -1.91
CA ALA A 17 10.34 0.55 -0.56
C ALA A 17 10.01 -0.88 -0.08
N PHE A 18 9.43 -1.72 -0.93
CA PHE A 18 9.21 -3.13 -0.59
C PHE A 18 10.53 -3.85 -0.30
N GLU A 19 11.53 -3.71 -1.18
CA GLU A 19 12.86 -4.31 -0.97
C GLU A 19 13.46 -3.89 0.38
N HIS A 20 13.46 -2.59 0.68
CA HIS A 20 14.02 -2.05 1.92
C HIS A 20 13.25 -2.53 3.17
N ILE A 21 11.91 -2.53 3.14
CA ILE A 21 11.09 -3.02 4.27
C ILE A 21 11.42 -4.48 4.56
N PHE A 22 11.45 -5.34 3.55
CA PHE A 22 11.70 -6.77 3.75
C PHE A 22 13.17 -7.08 4.09
N GLU A 23 14.12 -6.29 3.60
CA GLU A 23 15.52 -6.36 4.04
C GLU A 23 15.64 -6.05 5.53
N ALA A 24 15.03 -4.96 6.00
CA ALA A 24 15.02 -4.58 7.41
C ALA A 24 14.37 -5.65 8.32
N ILE A 25 13.26 -6.25 7.87
CA ILE A 25 12.62 -7.36 8.57
C ILE A 25 13.55 -8.57 8.66
N SER A 26 14.26 -8.89 7.58
CA SER A 26 15.11 -10.10 7.50
C SER A 26 16.31 -10.08 8.45
N ILE A 27 16.84 -8.90 8.77
CA ILE A 27 18.01 -8.73 9.64
C ILE A 27 17.65 -8.47 11.11
N THR A 28 16.36 -8.25 11.41
CA THR A 28 15.90 -7.94 12.76
C THR A 28 15.53 -9.22 13.51
N GLU A 29 16.26 -9.53 14.58
CA GLU A 29 15.98 -10.67 15.44
C GLU A 29 14.96 -10.31 16.55
N ASN A 30 14.35 -11.34 17.15
CA ASN A 30 13.46 -11.23 18.32
C ASN A 30 12.22 -10.32 18.14
N THR A 31 11.86 -9.98 16.90
CA THR A 31 10.68 -9.16 16.59
C THR A 31 9.82 -9.86 15.54
N LYS A 32 8.49 -9.84 15.72
CA LYS A 32 7.53 -10.34 14.73
C LYS A 32 6.92 -9.17 13.98
N PHE A 33 6.92 -9.26 12.65
CA PHE A 33 6.35 -8.24 11.78
C PHE A 33 5.13 -8.78 11.03
N LEU A 34 4.17 -7.90 10.79
CA LEU A 34 3.03 -8.15 9.92
C LEU A 34 2.91 -6.96 8.96
N VAL A 35 3.03 -7.22 7.67
CA VAL A 35 2.98 -6.21 6.62
C VAL A 35 1.63 -6.26 5.93
N HIS A 36 0.93 -5.14 5.86
CA HIS A 36 -0.31 -4.98 5.11
C HIS A 36 -0.10 -4.00 3.96
N ALA A 37 -0.80 -4.23 2.85
CA ALA A 37 -0.85 -3.31 1.72
C ALA A 37 -2.32 -3.09 1.34
N SER A 38 -2.67 -1.83 1.07
CA SER A 38 -3.94 -1.43 0.46
C SER A 38 -3.63 -0.65 -0.81
N TYR A 39 -4.49 -0.77 -1.82
CA TYR A 39 -4.34 -0.02 -3.06
C TYR A 39 -5.71 0.45 -3.53
N LEU A 40 -5.86 1.75 -3.68
CA LEU A 40 -7.12 2.39 -4.00
C LEU A 40 -6.94 3.43 -5.10
N GLU A 41 -8.02 3.72 -5.80
CA GLU A 41 -8.13 4.87 -6.69
C GLU A 41 -9.24 5.79 -6.21
N ILE A 42 -9.09 7.09 -6.49
CA ILE A 42 -10.15 8.07 -6.41
C ILE A 42 -10.45 8.48 -7.84
N TYR A 43 -11.64 8.11 -8.32
CA TYR A 43 -12.07 8.40 -9.68
C TYR A 43 -13.47 9.00 -9.67
N ASN A 44 -13.63 10.20 -10.21
CA ASN A 44 -14.88 10.95 -10.19
C ASN A 44 -15.50 11.04 -8.78
N GLU A 45 -14.69 11.42 -7.78
CA GLU A 45 -15.10 11.52 -6.36
C GLU A 45 -15.57 10.18 -5.74
N GLU A 46 -15.31 9.04 -6.39
CA GLU A 46 -15.57 7.71 -5.83
C GLU A 46 -14.27 7.00 -5.45
N ILE A 47 -14.21 6.50 -4.20
CA ILE A 47 -13.11 5.64 -3.72
C ILE A 47 -13.39 4.19 -4.12
N ARG A 48 -12.42 3.54 -4.76
CA ARG A 48 -12.51 2.14 -5.20
C ARG A 48 -11.30 1.34 -4.74
N ASP A 49 -11.56 0.12 -4.30
CA ASP A 49 -10.51 -0.85 -3.96
C ASP A 49 -9.97 -1.51 -5.24
N LEU A 50 -8.67 -1.38 -5.48
CA LEU A 50 -7.98 -2.00 -6.62
C LEU A 50 -7.56 -3.46 -6.34
N LEU A 51 -7.58 -3.90 -5.08
CA LEU A 51 -7.25 -5.27 -4.66
C LEU A 51 -8.50 -6.08 -4.29
N GLY A 52 -9.62 -5.42 -4.06
CA GLY A 52 -10.90 -6.03 -3.75
C GLY A 52 -11.47 -6.87 -4.90
N LYS A 53 -12.23 -7.92 -4.57
CA LYS A 53 -12.93 -8.76 -5.57
C LYS A 53 -13.96 -7.98 -6.38
N GLU A 54 -14.56 -6.95 -5.77
CA GLU A 54 -15.58 -6.10 -6.36
C GLU A 54 -15.05 -4.69 -6.58
N THR A 55 -14.42 -4.46 -7.73
CA THR A 55 -13.82 -3.15 -8.08
C THR A 55 -14.83 -2.01 -8.21
N LYS A 56 -16.13 -2.32 -8.31
CA LYS A 56 -17.23 -1.33 -8.36
C LYS A 56 -17.86 -1.04 -7.00
N LYS A 57 -17.44 -1.74 -5.93
CA LYS A 57 -17.93 -1.45 -4.59
C LYS A 57 -17.43 -0.08 -4.18
N LYS A 58 -18.35 0.83 -3.88
CA LYS A 58 -18.03 2.15 -3.34
C LYS A 58 -17.56 1.98 -1.90
N LEU A 59 -16.43 2.58 -1.58
CA LEU A 59 -15.92 2.65 -0.22
C LEU A 59 -16.25 4.01 0.39
N GLU A 60 -16.48 4.03 1.70
CA GLU A 60 -16.81 5.26 2.43
C GLU A 60 -15.60 5.81 3.16
N LEU A 61 -15.50 7.14 3.21
CA LEU A 61 -14.53 7.84 4.04
C LEU A 61 -15.11 8.02 5.45
N LYS A 62 -14.36 7.57 6.46
CA LYS A 62 -14.75 7.67 7.87
C LYS A 62 -13.64 8.33 8.68
N GLU A 63 -14.01 8.93 9.80
CA GLU A 63 -13.07 9.56 10.73
C GLU A 63 -13.22 8.95 12.12
N HIS A 64 -12.10 8.66 12.76
CA HIS A 64 -12.05 8.19 14.13
C HIS A 64 -11.02 9.01 14.92
N PRO A 65 -11.32 9.47 16.16
CA PRO A 65 -10.42 10.33 16.93
C PRO A 65 -8.98 9.81 17.01
N ASP A 66 -8.80 8.50 17.22
CA ASP A 66 -7.46 7.90 17.36
C ASP A 66 -6.80 7.46 16.03
N LYS A 67 -7.57 7.27 14.95
CA LYS A 67 -7.05 6.73 13.68
C LYS A 67 -6.98 7.78 12.57
N GLY A 68 -7.56 8.96 12.80
CA GLY A 68 -7.78 9.98 11.78
C GLY A 68 -8.76 9.50 10.72
N VAL A 69 -8.57 10.01 9.50
CA VAL A 69 -9.37 9.68 8.33
C VAL A 69 -8.92 8.34 7.74
N TYR A 70 -9.88 7.46 7.47
CA TYR A 70 -9.64 6.13 6.89
C TYR A 70 -10.78 5.72 5.95
N VAL A 71 -10.53 4.65 5.18
CA VAL A 71 -11.47 4.09 4.21
C VAL A 71 -12.09 2.81 4.76
N ALA A 72 -13.41 2.64 4.62
CA ALA A 72 -14.20 1.54 5.18
C ALA A 72 -15.20 0.91 4.20
#